data_AF-A0A3D6DDJ5-F1
#
_entry.id   AF-A0A3D6DDJ5-F1
#
_cell.length_a   1.000
_cell.length_b   1.000
_cell.length_c   1.000
_cell.angle_alpha   90.00
_cell.angle_beta   90.00
_cell.angle_gamma   90.00
#
_symmetry.space_group_name_H-M   'P 1'
#
loop_
_entity.id
_entity.type
_entity.pdbx_description
1 polymer ?
#
loop_
_entity_poly.entity_id
_entity_poly.type
_entity_poly.pdbx_seq_one_letter_code
_entity_poly.pdbx_strand_id
1 'polypeptide(L)'
;MRSILSLKQACRNFLLIAAMGFHVLVFGQIKTVDSGWEFFANPQGRTTEEAKQWVIEQAKIRAMAAVFGTRVKSETVQVTSDNNGKIDGSFTELNVLQVKGEWLETTVCEGPLPEIRDGEIWWSVRVEGKAQPIKESRVDLTLDLCADVLGIEPVTFLEAGDRVRARFQSPVDGHVMFFYLENGTVYALSNNNTEFAEEVEGQREYALFNNESEWLEVEASRQGMKRLARYSWGFKVTNEDMVDAQAMLIGAFATHEFAPPVMNWNEEEQMWSVEEERLERWIKQNAGRSDHFQVQRVPIRIRPKQRY
;
A
#
# COMPACT_ATOMS: atom_id res chain seq x y z
N MET A 1 49.51 6.66 49.00
CA MET A 1 48.30 7.48 48.72
C MET A 1 47.79 7.13 47.32
N ARG A 2 47.16 5.96 47.19
CA ARG A 2 46.64 5.38 45.95
C ARG A 2 45.33 4.69 46.30
N SER A 3 44.20 5.34 46.02
CA SER A 3 42.86 4.77 45.92
C SER A 3 41.89 5.94 46.02
N ILE A 4 40.99 6.10 45.05
CA ILE A 4 39.64 6.74 45.14
C ILE A 4 39.10 7.03 43.72
N LEU A 5 39.93 7.03 42.68
CA LEU A 5 39.52 7.50 41.35
C LEU A 5 38.92 6.47 40.39
N SER A 6 38.70 5.20 40.75
CA SER A 6 38.16 4.20 39.80
C SER A 6 36.77 3.62 40.11
N LEU A 7 36.09 4.04 41.19
CA LEU A 7 34.79 3.44 41.54
C LEU A 7 33.57 4.20 40.97
N LYS A 8 33.68 5.52 40.73
CA LYS A 8 32.56 6.32 40.20
C LYS A 8 32.33 6.13 38.68
N GLN A 9 33.34 5.70 37.93
CA GLN A 9 33.23 5.47 36.49
C GLN A 9 32.64 4.09 36.14
N ALA A 10 32.84 3.08 36.99
CA ALA A 10 32.19 1.77 36.85
C ALA A 10 30.69 1.83 37.24
N CYS A 11 30.37 2.60 38.29
CA CYS A 11 29.06 3.16 38.67
C CYS A 11 28.11 3.51 37.50
N ARG A 12 28.64 4.30 36.57
CA ARG A 12 27.84 4.99 35.56
C ARG A 12 27.61 4.15 34.30
N ASN A 13 28.51 3.21 34.01
CA ASN A 13 28.39 2.34 32.84
C ASN A 13 27.53 1.09 33.10
N PHE A 14 27.36 0.67 34.36
CA PHE A 14 26.50 -0.46 34.68
C PHE A 14 25.00 -0.08 34.75
N LEU A 15 24.70 1.19 34.97
CA LEU A 15 23.33 1.72 35.04
C LEU A 15 22.74 2.09 33.66
N LEU A 16 23.56 2.10 32.60
CA LEU A 16 23.13 2.38 31.23
C LEU A 16 22.85 1.11 30.39
N ILE A 17 23.23 -0.08 30.86
CA ILE A 17 23.03 -1.34 30.12
C ILE A 17 21.73 -2.07 30.50
N ALA A 18 21.06 -1.64 31.58
CA ALA A 18 19.80 -2.26 32.03
C ALA A 18 18.53 -1.71 31.35
N ALA A 19 18.66 -0.78 30.40
CA ALA A 19 17.52 -0.14 29.72
C ALA A 19 17.34 -0.58 28.25
N MET A 20 18.11 -1.58 27.77
CA MET A 20 17.92 -2.13 26.43
C MET A 20 17.17 -3.47 26.49
N GLY A 21 15.98 -3.47 25.88
CA GLY A 21 15.43 -4.70 25.31
C GLY A 21 14.23 -5.31 26.01
N PHE A 22 13.22 -4.51 26.39
CA PHE A 22 11.84 -5.03 26.37
C PHE A 22 11.18 -4.58 25.07
N HIS A 23 11.60 -5.17 23.95
CA HIS A 23 10.73 -5.19 22.78
C HIS A 23 9.53 -6.06 23.14
N VAL A 24 8.43 -5.42 23.55
CA VAL A 24 7.13 -6.07 23.51
C VAL A 24 6.88 -6.37 22.04
N LEU A 25 7.17 -7.60 21.63
CA LEU A 25 6.59 -8.19 20.43
C LEU A 25 5.08 -8.19 20.66
N VAL A 26 4.39 -7.18 20.14
CA VAL A 26 2.93 -7.23 19.99
C VAL A 26 2.66 -8.26 18.89
N PHE A 27 2.67 -9.54 19.27
CA PHE A 27 1.97 -10.56 18.51
C PHE A 27 0.49 -10.17 18.53
N GLY A 28 -0.15 -10.11 17.36
CA GLY A 28 -1.59 -9.90 17.28
C GLY A 28 -2.28 -10.95 18.15
N GLN A 29 -3.07 -10.50 19.13
CA GLN A 29 -3.71 -11.43 20.07
C GLN A 29 -4.74 -12.28 19.31
N ILE A 30 -4.48 -13.58 19.21
CA ILE A 30 -5.44 -14.57 18.71
C ILE A 30 -6.69 -14.51 19.60
N LYS A 31 -7.87 -14.37 18.98
CA LYS A 31 -9.17 -14.36 19.66
C LYS A 31 -10.03 -15.53 19.19
N THR A 32 -10.87 -16.02 20.09
CA THR A 32 -11.96 -16.91 19.73
C THR A 32 -13.08 -16.08 19.09
N VAL A 33 -13.59 -16.55 17.96
CA VAL A 33 -14.69 -15.94 17.20
C VAL A 33 -15.81 -16.96 17.03
N ASP A 34 -17.06 -16.52 17.12
CA ASP A 34 -18.27 -17.34 16.98
C ASP A 34 -19.26 -16.59 16.09
N SER A 35 -19.77 -17.24 15.04
CA SER A 35 -20.79 -16.65 14.17
C SER A 35 -22.17 -16.59 14.83
N GLY A 36 -22.41 -17.38 15.87
CA GLY A 36 -23.77 -17.78 16.24
C GLY A 36 -24.44 -18.57 15.10
N TRP A 37 -25.75 -18.79 15.23
CA TRP A 37 -26.53 -19.40 14.16
C TRP A 37 -26.81 -18.38 13.05
N GLU A 38 -26.29 -18.67 11.86
CA GLU A 38 -26.45 -17.87 10.65
C GLU A 38 -27.33 -18.59 9.64
N PHE A 39 -28.13 -17.83 8.89
CA PHE A 39 -29.05 -18.35 7.87
C PHE A 39 -28.79 -17.69 6.52
N PHE A 40 -28.51 -18.52 5.52
CA PHE A 40 -28.19 -18.06 4.17
C PHE A 40 -29.14 -18.70 3.14
N ALA A 41 -29.66 -17.89 2.23
CA ALA A 41 -30.38 -18.39 1.06
C ALA A 41 -29.43 -19.22 0.18
N ASN A 42 -29.95 -20.26 -0.46
CA ASN A 42 -29.15 -21.12 -1.32
C ASN A 42 -28.56 -20.31 -2.51
N PRO A 43 -27.23 -20.28 -2.67
CA PRO A 43 -26.61 -19.51 -3.73
C PRO A 43 -26.97 -20.08 -5.12
N GLN A 44 -27.38 -19.20 -6.04
CA GLN A 44 -27.72 -19.61 -7.41
C GLN A 44 -26.46 -20.06 -8.18
N GLY A 45 -26.66 -21.01 -9.10
CA GLY A 45 -25.61 -21.50 -10.01
C GLY A 45 -24.54 -22.39 -9.37
N ARG A 46 -24.69 -22.79 -8.10
CA ARG A 46 -23.75 -23.66 -7.38
C ARG A 46 -24.34 -25.04 -7.14
N THR A 47 -23.47 -26.06 -7.12
CA THR A 47 -23.81 -27.40 -6.64
C THR A 47 -24.09 -27.38 -5.14
N THR A 48 -24.73 -28.41 -4.60
CA THR A 48 -25.02 -28.52 -3.16
C THR A 48 -23.77 -28.44 -2.30
N GLU A 49 -22.66 -29.05 -2.74
CA GLU A 49 -21.40 -29.02 -1.98
C GLU A 49 -20.72 -27.64 -2.04
N GLU A 50 -20.74 -26.98 -3.19
CA GLU A 50 -20.27 -25.59 -3.31
C GLU A 50 -21.12 -24.62 -2.48
N ALA A 51 -22.43 -24.85 -2.41
CA ALA A 51 -23.33 -24.07 -1.56
C ALA A 51 -23.00 -24.24 -0.07
N LYS A 52 -22.77 -25.48 0.39
CA LYS A 52 -22.35 -25.76 1.77
C LYS A 52 -21.04 -25.09 2.13
N GLN A 53 -20.04 -25.18 1.25
CA GLN A 53 -18.75 -24.54 1.47
C GLN A 53 -18.88 -23.01 1.53
N TRP A 54 -19.67 -22.44 0.61
CA TRP A 54 -19.90 -21.01 0.56
C TRP A 54 -20.56 -20.48 1.84
N VAL A 55 -21.57 -21.15 2.39
CA VAL A 55 -22.23 -20.67 3.63
C VAL A 55 -21.32 -20.75 4.85
N ILE A 56 -20.42 -21.75 4.92
CA ILE A 56 -19.39 -21.83 5.96
C ILE A 56 -18.43 -20.63 5.85
N GLU A 57 -17.99 -20.31 4.63
CA GLU A 57 -17.11 -19.17 4.38
C GLU A 57 -17.78 -17.83 4.76
N GLN A 58 -19.05 -17.66 4.41
CA GLN A 58 -19.81 -16.47 4.81
C GLN A 58 -19.97 -16.36 6.33
N ALA A 59 -20.25 -17.47 7.02
CA ALA A 59 -20.33 -17.49 8.49
C ALA A 59 -19.00 -17.10 9.14
N LYS A 60 -17.86 -17.58 8.62
CA LYS A 60 -16.52 -17.18 9.08
C LYS A 60 -16.27 -15.68 8.86
N ILE A 61 -16.61 -15.16 7.68
CA ILE A 61 -16.50 -13.74 7.34
C ILE A 61 -17.33 -12.89 8.32
N ARG A 62 -18.59 -13.26 8.59
CA ARG A 62 -19.46 -12.55 9.55
C ARG A 62 -18.92 -12.60 10.98
N ALA A 63 -18.46 -13.76 11.44
CA ALA A 63 -17.87 -13.91 12.78
C ALA A 63 -16.63 -13.03 12.95
N MET A 64 -15.74 -13.02 11.97
CA MET A 64 -14.56 -12.15 11.98
C MET A 64 -14.95 -10.67 11.87
N ALA A 65 -15.94 -10.31 11.04
CA ALA A 65 -16.43 -8.95 10.90
C ALA A 65 -17.01 -8.41 12.21
N ALA A 66 -17.73 -9.23 12.98
CA ALA A 66 -18.28 -8.85 14.27
C ALA A 66 -17.19 -8.53 15.31
N VAL A 67 -16.07 -9.27 15.27
CA VAL A 67 -14.99 -9.15 16.27
C VAL A 67 -13.92 -8.13 15.87
N PHE A 68 -13.60 -8.01 14.58
CA PHE A 68 -12.51 -7.18 14.07
C PHE A 68 -12.98 -5.99 13.21
N GLY A 69 -14.25 -5.95 12.79
CA GLY A 69 -14.78 -4.95 11.86
C GLY A 69 -14.52 -5.27 10.39
N THR A 70 -15.06 -4.42 9.51
CA THR A 70 -14.93 -4.51 8.04
C THR A 70 -14.38 -3.20 7.46
N ARG A 71 -13.88 -3.24 6.21
CA ARG A 71 -13.43 -2.08 5.42
C ARG A 71 -14.09 -2.09 4.05
N VAL A 72 -14.62 -0.95 3.61
CA VAL A 72 -15.03 -0.76 2.21
C VAL A 72 -13.80 -0.66 1.32
N LYS A 73 -13.61 -1.58 0.37
CA LYS A 73 -12.60 -1.46 -0.68
C LYS A 73 -13.30 -0.96 -1.95
N SER A 74 -12.94 0.25 -2.39
CA SER A 74 -13.33 0.75 -3.71
C SER A 74 -12.30 0.24 -4.73
N GLU A 75 -12.48 -0.97 -5.24
CA GLU A 75 -11.73 -1.43 -6.42
C GLU A 75 -12.43 -0.93 -7.68
N THR A 76 -11.77 -0.02 -8.41
CA THR A 76 -12.08 0.21 -9.83
C THR A 76 -11.65 -1.04 -10.59
N VAL A 77 -12.55 -2.02 -10.71
CA VAL A 77 -12.35 -3.14 -11.63
C VAL A 77 -12.41 -2.59 -13.05
N GLN A 78 -11.28 -2.60 -13.75
CA GLN A 78 -11.27 -2.41 -15.19
C GLN A 78 -11.96 -3.64 -15.79
N VAL A 79 -13.25 -3.48 -16.13
CA VAL A 79 -14.06 -4.50 -16.79
C VAL A 79 -13.51 -4.70 -18.20
N THR A 80 -12.67 -5.71 -18.40
CA THR A 80 -12.53 -6.31 -19.73
C THR A 80 -13.77 -7.16 -19.99
N SER A 81 -14.69 -6.57 -20.75
CA SER A 81 -15.81 -7.26 -21.37
C SER A 81 -15.27 -8.25 -22.40
N ASP A 82 -15.33 -9.54 -22.10
CA ASP A 82 -15.34 -10.58 -23.13
C ASP A 82 -16.66 -11.36 -23.05
N ASN A 83 -17.49 -11.11 -24.06
CA ASN A 83 -18.57 -11.93 -24.62
C ASN A 83 -19.25 -12.95 -23.68
N ASN A 84 -20.41 -12.58 -23.12
CA ASN A 84 -21.74 -13.05 -23.56
C ASN A 84 -22.79 -12.58 -22.52
N GLY A 85 -23.65 -11.64 -22.90
CA GLY A 85 -24.52 -10.90 -22.00
C GLY A 85 -25.32 -11.75 -21.00
N LYS A 86 -24.93 -11.67 -19.73
CA LYS A 86 -25.79 -11.82 -18.54
C LYS A 86 -25.03 -11.22 -17.36
N ILE A 87 -25.39 -9.98 -17.00
CA ILE A 87 -24.90 -9.32 -15.79
C ILE A 87 -25.75 -9.88 -14.64
N ASP A 88 -25.17 -10.78 -13.85
CA ASP A 88 -25.81 -11.36 -12.68
C ASP A 88 -25.58 -10.44 -11.48
N GLY A 89 -26.60 -9.65 -11.16
CA GLY A 89 -26.60 -8.59 -10.15
C GLY A 89 -26.72 -9.09 -8.70
N SER A 90 -26.07 -10.20 -8.34
CA SER A 90 -26.08 -10.74 -6.96
C SER A 90 -24.71 -10.83 -6.28
N PHE A 91 -23.65 -10.32 -6.92
CA PHE A 91 -22.27 -10.44 -6.43
C PHE A 91 -21.74 -9.22 -5.64
N THR A 92 -22.58 -8.27 -5.26
CA THR A 92 -22.13 -6.91 -4.92
C THR A 92 -22.07 -6.56 -3.42
N GLU A 93 -22.67 -7.30 -2.49
CA GLU A 93 -22.80 -6.78 -1.11
C GLU A 93 -21.67 -7.18 -0.13
N LEU A 94 -20.96 -8.29 -0.38
CA LEU A 94 -19.90 -8.76 0.54
C LEU A 94 -18.47 -8.61 -0.01
N ASN A 95 -18.28 -8.53 -1.33
CA ASN A 95 -16.96 -8.28 -1.93
C ASN A 95 -16.47 -6.83 -1.73
N VAL A 96 -17.38 -5.90 -1.42
CA VAL A 96 -17.02 -4.52 -1.12
C VAL A 96 -16.45 -4.38 0.29
N LEU A 97 -16.74 -5.32 1.21
CA LEU A 97 -16.34 -5.26 2.61
C LEU A 97 -15.26 -6.30 2.96
N GLN A 98 -14.00 -5.87 2.97
CA GLN A 98 -12.89 -6.69 3.44
C GLN A 98 -12.91 -6.78 4.97
N VAL A 99 -12.91 -8.00 5.54
CA VAL A 99 -12.86 -8.21 7.00
C VAL A 99 -11.46 -7.97 7.53
N LYS A 100 -11.33 -7.30 8.69
CA LYS A 100 -10.04 -6.96 9.31
C LYS A 100 -9.38 -8.11 10.10
N GLY A 101 -9.80 -9.34 9.85
CA GLY A 101 -9.36 -10.54 10.57
C GLY A 101 -8.96 -11.67 9.63
N GLU A 102 -8.00 -12.48 10.07
CA GLU A 102 -7.57 -13.70 9.39
C GLU A 102 -8.03 -14.92 10.19
N TRP A 103 -8.71 -15.85 9.53
CA TRP A 103 -9.15 -17.10 10.13
C TRP A 103 -7.99 -18.08 10.23
N LEU A 104 -7.68 -18.56 11.43
CA LEU A 104 -6.55 -19.48 11.65
C LEU A 104 -7.01 -20.93 11.72
N GLU A 105 -8.07 -21.18 12.48
CA GLU A 105 -8.49 -22.54 12.81
C GLU A 105 -9.99 -22.56 13.09
N THR A 106 -10.70 -23.56 12.57
CA THR A 106 -12.09 -23.84 12.96
C THR A 106 -12.10 -24.84 14.11
N THR A 107 -12.70 -24.45 15.24
CA THR A 107 -12.81 -25.29 16.43
C THR A 107 -14.16 -26.00 16.50
N VAL A 108 -15.23 -25.36 16.00
CA VAL A 108 -16.58 -25.93 15.94
C VAL A 108 -17.21 -25.59 14.59
N CYS A 109 -17.88 -26.55 13.97
CA CYS A 109 -18.69 -26.35 12.77
C CYS A 109 -19.96 -27.20 12.90
N GLU A 110 -21.09 -26.55 13.16
CA GLU A 110 -22.41 -27.17 13.22
C GLU A 110 -23.18 -26.83 11.94
N GLY A 111 -23.67 -27.86 11.23
CA GLY A 111 -24.23 -27.71 9.88
C GLY A 111 -23.16 -27.79 8.77
N PRO A 112 -23.48 -27.39 7.53
CA PRO A 112 -24.70 -26.70 7.09
C PRO A 112 -25.92 -27.63 7.03
N LEU A 113 -27.03 -27.22 7.65
CA LEU A 113 -28.29 -27.94 7.60
C LEU A 113 -29.25 -27.26 6.62
N PRO A 114 -29.84 -27.99 5.65
CA PRO A 114 -30.81 -27.41 4.74
C PRO A 114 -32.17 -27.27 5.44
N GLU A 115 -32.81 -26.12 5.23
CA GLU A 115 -34.15 -25.80 5.69
C GLU A 115 -34.97 -25.26 4.50
N ILE A 116 -36.24 -25.62 4.41
CA ILE A 116 -37.14 -25.04 3.40
C ILE A 116 -37.91 -23.91 4.06
N ARG A 117 -37.77 -22.68 3.55
CA ARG A 117 -38.52 -21.50 3.99
C ARG A 117 -39.12 -20.83 2.76
N ASP A 118 -40.44 -20.63 2.78
CA ASP A 118 -41.19 -19.99 1.68
C ASP A 118 -40.96 -20.59 0.28
N GLY A 119 -40.70 -21.91 0.21
CA GLY A 119 -40.44 -22.63 -1.04
C GLY A 119 -38.99 -22.53 -1.54
N GLU A 120 -38.11 -21.84 -0.81
CA GLU A 120 -36.68 -21.72 -1.10
C GLU A 120 -35.84 -22.54 -0.12
N ILE A 121 -34.67 -23.00 -0.57
CA ILE A 121 -33.70 -23.68 0.28
C ILE A 121 -32.86 -22.63 1.00
N TRP A 122 -32.83 -22.73 2.32
CA TRP A 122 -31.98 -21.98 3.23
C TRP A 122 -31.00 -22.93 3.91
N TRP A 123 -29.85 -22.41 4.30
CA TRP A 123 -28.82 -23.16 5.02
C TRP A 123 -28.62 -22.52 6.39
N SER A 124 -28.71 -23.33 7.45
CA SER A 124 -28.32 -22.93 8.80
C SER A 124 -26.95 -23.48 9.15
N VAL A 125 -26.08 -22.60 9.67
CA VAL A 125 -24.70 -22.96 10.05
C VAL A 125 -24.25 -22.15 11.25
N ARG A 126 -23.45 -22.77 12.12
CA ARG A 126 -22.69 -22.08 13.16
C ARG A 126 -21.23 -22.50 13.11
N VAL A 127 -20.34 -21.53 13.09
CA VAL A 127 -18.89 -21.76 13.06
C VAL A 127 -18.23 -21.01 14.20
N GLU A 128 -17.43 -21.74 14.98
CA GLU A 128 -16.52 -21.17 15.96
C GLU A 128 -15.08 -21.46 15.54
N GLY A 129 -14.17 -20.55 15.89
CA GLY A 129 -12.77 -20.75 15.60
C GLY A 129 -11.86 -19.76 16.27
N LYS A 130 -10.58 -19.86 15.95
CA LYS A 130 -9.56 -18.88 16.31
C LYS A 130 -9.27 -18.02 15.09
N ALA A 131 -9.26 -16.73 15.32
CA ALA A 131 -8.86 -15.75 14.32
C ALA A 131 -7.97 -14.71 14.98
N GLN A 132 -7.15 -14.04 14.18
CA GLN A 132 -6.31 -12.95 14.65
C GLN A 132 -6.65 -11.68 13.87
N PRO A 133 -6.48 -10.48 14.47
CA PRO A 133 -6.56 -9.27 13.68
C PRO A 133 -5.50 -9.34 12.58
N ILE A 134 -5.87 -9.01 11.35
CA ILE A 134 -4.86 -8.70 10.34
C ILE A 134 -4.11 -7.49 10.90
N LYS A 135 -2.79 -7.60 11.05
CA LYS A 135 -1.97 -6.43 11.37
C LYS A 135 -2.21 -5.40 10.27
N GLU A 136 -3.02 -4.38 10.55
CA GLU A 136 -3.22 -3.25 9.64
C GLU A 136 -1.91 -2.48 9.58
N SER A 137 -1.10 -2.83 8.60
CA SER A 137 0.22 -2.25 8.40
C SER A 137 0.28 -1.35 7.18
N ARG A 138 -0.73 -1.43 6.31
CA ARG A 138 -0.83 -0.61 5.10
C ARG A 138 -1.69 0.61 5.35
N VAL A 139 -1.03 1.75 5.32
CA VAL A 139 -1.59 3.08 5.25
C VAL A 139 -2.22 3.27 3.86
N ASP A 140 -3.37 3.92 3.78
CA ASP A 140 -4.04 4.21 2.50
C ASP A 140 -3.37 5.41 1.82
N LEU A 141 -2.31 5.14 1.06
CA LEU A 141 -1.55 6.19 0.37
C LEU A 141 -2.16 6.52 -0.97
N THR A 142 -2.13 7.80 -1.33
CA THR A 142 -2.41 8.28 -2.67
C THR A 142 -1.11 8.65 -3.37
N LEU A 143 -0.92 8.16 -4.58
CA LEU A 143 0.12 8.59 -5.50
C LEU A 143 -0.48 8.63 -6.89
N ASP A 144 -0.66 9.83 -7.43
CA ASP A 144 -1.25 10.05 -8.74
C ASP A 144 -0.23 10.72 -9.66
N LEU A 145 -0.14 10.26 -10.90
CA LEU A 145 0.56 10.98 -11.96
C LEU A 145 -0.31 12.16 -12.40
N CYS A 146 0.28 13.33 -12.59
CA CYS A 146 -0.44 14.56 -12.95
C CYS A 146 0.18 15.26 -14.15
N ALA A 147 -0.64 16.00 -14.91
CA ALA A 147 -0.16 16.81 -16.04
C ALA A 147 0.22 18.24 -15.63
N ASP A 148 -0.47 18.78 -14.63
CA ASP A 148 -0.34 20.17 -14.20
C ASP A 148 0.64 20.35 -13.02
N VAL A 149 1.06 21.59 -12.81
CA VAL A 149 2.03 21.95 -11.76
C VAL A 149 1.48 21.72 -10.35
N LEU A 150 0.17 21.91 -10.13
CA LEU A 150 -0.42 21.75 -8.80
C LEU A 150 -0.79 20.30 -8.50
N GLY A 151 -0.75 19.41 -9.49
CA GLY A 151 -1.11 18.00 -9.30
C GLY A 151 -2.62 17.79 -9.14
N ILE A 152 -3.43 18.65 -9.75
CA ILE A 152 -4.89 18.64 -9.66
C ILE A 152 -5.50 17.66 -10.66
N GLU A 153 -4.92 17.55 -11.85
CA GLU A 153 -5.44 16.77 -12.97
C GLU A 153 -4.67 15.46 -13.10
N PRO A 154 -5.18 14.34 -12.54
CA PRO A 154 -4.53 13.05 -12.67
C PRO A 154 -4.63 12.54 -14.11
N VAL A 155 -3.54 11.98 -14.60
CA VAL A 155 -3.41 11.42 -15.95
C VAL A 155 -2.81 10.02 -15.90
N THR A 156 -3.02 9.25 -16.97
CA THR A 156 -2.51 7.88 -17.10
C THR A 156 -1.43 7.75 -18.18
N PHE A 157 -1.15 8.84 -18.90
CA PHE A 157 -0.14 8.88 -19.96
C PHE A 157 0.59 10.22 -19.98
N LEU A 158 1.79 10.21 -20.56
CA LEU A 158 2.61 11.38 -20.88
C LEU A 158 3.04 11.31 -22.34
N GLU A 159 3.35 12.45 -22.94
CA GLU A 159 4.02 12.51 -24.25
C GLU A 159 5.53 12.59 -24.07
N ALA A 160 6.29 12.08 -25.04
CA ALA A 160 7.75 12.17 -25.03
C ALA A 160 8.21 13.64 -24.88
N GLY A 161 9.07 13.89 -23.89
CA GLY A 161 9.56 15.22 -23.52
C GLY A 161 8.71 15.93 -22.46
N ASP A 162 7.55 15.38 -22.08
CA ASP A 162 6.78 15.88 -20.94
C ASP A 162 7.51 15.65 -19.64
N ARG A 163 7.27 16.54 -18.68
CA ARG A 163 7.83 16.45 -17.34
C ARG A 163 6.95 15.54 -16.49
N VAL A 164 7.56 14.62 -15.75
CA VAL A 164 6.83 13.82 -14.76
C VAL A 164 6.44 14.73 -13.60
N ARG A 165 5.15 14.77 -13.29
CA ARG A 165 4.59 15.41 -12.09
C ARG A 165 3.67 14.44 -11.40
N ALA A 166 3.58 14.57 -10.08
CA ALA A 166 2.72 13.69 -9.30
C ALA A 166 2.18 14.39 -8.07
N ARG A 167 1.09 13.85 -7.54
CA ARG A 167 0.54 14.21 -6.24
C ARG A 167 0.68 13.03 -5.29
N PHE A 168 1.09 13.30 -4.07
CA PHE A 168 1.19 12.31 -3.01
C PHE A 168 0.43 12.74 -1.75
N GLN A 169 -0.21 11.79 -1.09
CA GLN A 169 -0.82 11.99 0.22
C GLN A 169 -0.70 10.73 1.07
N SER A 170 -0.41 10.94 2.35
CA SER A 170 -0.52 9.92 3.40
C SER A 170 -1.51 10.39 4.46
N PRO A 171 -2.37 9.53 5.04
CA PRO A 171 -3.21 9.86 6.18
C PRO A 171 -2.45 9.94 7.51
N VAL A 172 -1.19 9.48 7.58
CA VAL A 172 -0.34 9.52 8.79
C VAL A 172 1.05 10.06 8.49
N ASP A 173 1.72 10.57 9.53
CA ASP A 173 3.12 11.01 9.43
C ASP A 173 4.03 9.84 9.04
N GLY A 174 5.08 10.13 8.27
CA GLY A 174 6.03 9.11 7.86
C GLY A 174 7.14 9.66 6.97
N HIS A 175 7.75 8.77 6.20
CA HIS A 175 8.87 9.07 5.33
C HIS A 175 8.63 8.49 3.95
N VAL A 176 9.08 9.18 2.90
CA VAL A 176 8.85 8.79 1.50
C VAL A 176 10.12 8.76 0.66
N MET A 177 10.12 7.89 -0.35
CA MET A 177 11.04 7.93 -1.47
C MET A 177 10.34 7.63 -2.79
N PHE A 178 10.69 8.37 -3.86
CA PHE A 178 10.12 8.19 -5.19
C PHE A 178 11.17 7.75 -6.21
N PHE A 179 10.78 6.80 -7.07
CA PHE A 179 11.59 6.23 -8.13
C PHE A 179 10.82 6.16 -9.44
N TYR A 180 11.55 6.14 -10.55
CA TYR A 180 11.02 5.93 -11.89
C TYR A 180 11.67 4.69 -12.50
N LEU A 181 10.86 3.75 -12.97
CA LEU A 181 11.31 2.50 -13.61
C LEU A 181 10.96 2.54 -15.09
N GLU A 182 11.96 2.33 -15.93
CA GLU A 182 11.83 2.20 -17.38
C GLU A 182 12.87 1.21 -17.90
N ASN A 183 12.45 0.28 -18.77
CA ASN A 183 13.34 -0.69 -19.42
C ASN A 183 14.25 -1.48 -18.44
N GLY A 184 13.74 -1.83 -17.25
CA GLY A 184 14.48 -2.57 -16.21
C GLY A 184 15.50 -1.72 -15.42
N THR A 185 15.61 -0.42 -15.73
CA THR A 185 16.45 0.53 -14.99
C THR A 185 15.58 1.40 -14.11
N VAL A 186 15.96 1.51 -12.84
CA VAL A 186 15.30 2.33 -11.83
C VAL A 186 16.14 3.58 -11.59
N TYR A 187 15.52 4.74 -11.68
CA TYR A 187 16.10 6.04 -11.41
C TYR A 187 15.51 6.64 -10.12
N ALA A 188 16.34 7.20 -9.25
CA ALA A 188 15.86 7.95 -8.09
C ALA A 188 15.43 9.35 -8.52
N LEU A 189 14.23 9.76 -8.13
CA LEU A 189 13.67 11.08 -8.46
C LEU A 189 14.05 12.19 -7.45
N SER A 190 15.05 11.93 -6.60
CA SER A 190 15.55 12.87 -5.60
C SER A 190 16.80 13.61 -6.09
N ASN A 191 16.97 14.87 -5.66
CA ASN A 191 18.18 15.65 -5.92
C ASN A 191 19.42 15.16 -5.13
N ASN A 192 19.21 14.35 -4.09
CA ASN A 192 20.26 13.74 -3.29
C ASN A 192 19.77 12.40 -2.72
N ASN A 193 20.38 11.31 -3.18
CA ASN A 193 20.04 9.94 -2.79
C ASN A 193 21.01 9.34 -1.75
N THR A 194 21.84 10.18 -1.10
CA THR A 194 22.75 9.74 -0.03
C THR A 194 22.14 9.85 1.38
N GLU A 195 20.97 10.50 1.49
CA GLU A 195 20.26 10.74 2.74
C GLU A 195 19.06 9.79 2.89
N PHE A 196 18.52 9.68 4.11
CA PHE A 196 17.32 8.90 4.40
C PHE A 196 16.08 9.48 3.68
N ALA A 197 15.01 8.67 3.66
CA ALA A 197 13.70 9.07 3.15
C ALA A 197 13.21 10.41 3.75
N GLU A 198 12.52 11.23 2.95
CA GLU A 198 12.08 12.57 3.37
C GLU A 198 10.81 12.48 4.22
N GLU A 199 10.73 13.26 5.30
CA GLU A 199 9.57 13.32 6.19
C GLU A 199 8.33 13.93 5.51
N VAL A 200 7.17 13.35 5.79
CA VAL A 200 5.85 13.81 5.36
C VAL A 200 4.88 13.84 6.54
N GLU A 201 4.02 14.85 6.55
CA GLU A 201 2.93 15.03 7.50
C GLU A 201 1.69 14.26 7.01
N GLY A 202 1.01 13.61 7.93
CA GLY A 202 -0.28 12.99 7.70
C GLY A 202 -1.34 14.01 7.29
N GLN A 203 -2.29 13.55 6.47
CA GLN A 203 -3.40 14.29 5.90
C GLN A 203 -3.00 15.47 5.01
N ARG A 204 -1.70 15.64 4.72
CA ARG A 204 -1.18 16.70 3.88
C ARG A 204 -1.05 16.23 2.43
N GLU A 205 -1.50 17.06 1.50
CA GLU A 205 -1.27 16.85 0.06
C GLU A 205 0.07 17.47 -0.38
N TYR A 206 0.82 16.71 -1.15
CA TYR A 206 2.13 17.07 -1.66
C TYR A 206 2.14 17.08 -3.19
N ALA A 207 2.52 18.21 -3.77
CA ALA A 207 2.86 18.31 -5.18
C ALA A 207 4.34 17.98 -5.39
N LEU A 208 4.62 17.00 -6.25
CA LEU A 208 5.95 16.45 -6.49
C LEU A 208 6.52 16.90 -7.84
N PHE A 209 7.85 16.92 -7.94
CA PHE A 209 8.61 17.12 -9.18
C PHE A 209 8.49 18.51 -9.80
N ASN A 210 8.10 19.50 -9.01
CA ASN A 210 8.07 20.91 -9.37
C ASN A 210 9.30 21.64 -8.84
N ASN A 211 9.93 22.45 -9.71
CA ASN A 211 11.02 23.32 -9.25
C ASN A 211 10.46 24.56 -8.53
N GLU A 212 11.32 25.29 -7.81
CA GLU A 212 10.91 26.49 -7.06
C GLU A 212 10.36 27.59 -7.98
N SER A 213 10.88 27.74 -9.19
CA SER A 213 10.41 28.74 -10.15
C SER A 213 9.02 28.47 -10.73
N GLU A 214 8.60 27.21 -10.78
CA GLU A 214 7.27 26.79 -11.24
C GLU A 214 6.25 26.79 -10.09
N TRP A 215 6.72 26.81 -8.84
CA TRP A 215 5.87 26.65 -7.69
C TRP A 215 4.92 27.84 -7.52
N LEU A 216 3.62 27.57 -7.67
CA LEU A 216 2.56 28.56 -7.50
C LEU A 216 2.21 28.68 -6.02
N GLU A 217 3.09 29.30 -5.23
CA GLU A 217 2.99 29.38 -3.76
C GLU A 217 1.61 29.85 -3.28
N VAL A 218 1.02 30.85 -3.96
CA VAL A 218 -0.27 31.45 -3.59
C VAL A 218 -1.42 30.47 -3.84
N GLU A 219 -1.48 29.86 -5.03
CA GLU A 219 -2.51 28.88 -5.40
C GLU A 219 -2.38 27.59 -4.58
N ALA A 220 -1.15 27.10 -4.39
CA ALA A 220 -0.88 25.92 -3.58
C ALA A 220 -1.28 26.12 -2.12
N SER A 221 -0.96 27.27 -1.53
CA SER A 221 -1.37 27.63 -0.17
C SER A 221 -2.89 27.65 -0.02
N ARG A 222 -3.62 28.16 -1.01
CA ARG A 222 -5.11 28.15 -1.02
C ARG A 222 -5.68 26.74 -1.06
N GLN A 223 -5.00 25.81 -1.71
CA GLN A 223 -5.39 24.41 -1.79
C GLN A 223 -4.82 23.56 -0.64
N GLY A 224 -4.05 24.15 0.27
CA GLY A 224 -3.44 23.46 1.41
C GLY A 224 -2.29 22.51 1.02
N MET A 225 -1.77 22.63 -0.20
CA MET A 225 -0.71 21.79 -0.73
C MET A 225 0.67 22.24 -0.27
N LYS A 226 1.57 21.28 -0.10
CA LYS A 226 3.00 21.52 0.14
C LYS A 226 3.84 20.98 -1.00
N ARG A 227 5.05 21.52 -1.16
CA ARG A 227 6.07 21.00 -2.06
C ARG A 227 7.13 20.26 -1.26
N LEU A 228 7.61 19.13 -1.78
CA LEU A 228 8.81 18.47 -1.24
C LEU A 228 10.05 18.95 -1.99
N ALA A 229 10.92 19.70 -1.31
CA ALA A 229 12.06 20.35 -1.95
C ALA A 229 13.08 19.34 -2.50
N ARG A 230 13.24 18.17 -1.87
CA ARG A 230 14.13 17.10 -2.36
C ARG A 230 13.69 16.54 -3.71
N TYR A 231 12.37 16.54 -3.95
CA TYR A 231 11.75 16.07 -5.18
C TYR A 231 11.42 17.23 -6.12
N SER A 232 12.24 18.29 -6.13
CA SER A 232 12.02 19.43 -7.03
C SER A 232 12.63 19.28 -8.43
N TRP A 233 13.28 18.13 -8.69
CA TRP A 233 13.99 17.88 -9.95
C TRP A 233 13.01 17.70 -11.11
N GLY A 234 13.35 18.26 -12.27
CA GLY A 234 12.53 18.17 -13.47
C GLY A 234 12.88 16.99 -14.35
N PHE A 235 12.44 15.81 -13.96
CA PHE A 235 12.58 14.62 -14.78
C PHE A 235 11.61 14.66 -15.97
N LYS A 236 12.13 14.43 -17.18
CA LYS A 236 11.32 14.38 -18.41
C LYS A 236 11.33 12.96 -18.96
N VAL A 237 10.17 12.48 -19.38
CA VAL A 237 10.10 11.17 -20.04
C VAL A 237 10.74 11.25 -21.42
N THR A 238 11.59 10.29 -21.73
CA THR A 238 12.15 10.12 -23.07
C THR A 238 11.41 8.99 -23.77
N ASN A 239 11.43 8.98 -25.10
CA ASN A 239 10.90 7.89 -25.91
C ASN A 239 11.63 7.90 -27.25
N GLU A 240 12.87 7.43 -27.21
CA GLU A 240 13.78 7.49 -28.36
C GLU A 240 13.33 6.55 -29.48
N ASP A 241 12.73 5.41 -29.12
CA ASP A 241 12.26 4.40 -30.07
C ASP A 241 11.00 4.82 -30.83
N MET A 242 10.35 5.93 -30.43
CA MET A 242 9.11 6.45 -31.00
C MET A 242 7.96 5.40 -31.06
N VAL A 243 7.96 4.45 -30.13
CA VAL A 243 6.91 3.44 -29.94
C VAL A 243 6.23 3.70 -28.59
N ASP A 244 4.97 3.30 -28.43
CA ASP A 244 4.34 3.35 -27.10
C ASP A 244 5.18 2.59 -26.07
N ALA A 245 5.75 3.33 -25.11
CA ALA A 245 6.60 2.80 -24.05
C ALA A 245 5.84 2.73 -22.74
N GLN A 246 6.28 1.82 -21.86
CA GLN A 246 5.72 1.65 -20.52
C GLN A 246 6.80 1.97 -19.49
N ALA A 247 6.45 2.85 -18.57
CA ALA A 247 7.26 3.16 -17.41
C ALA A 247 6.40 3.02 -16.14
N MET A 248 7.03 3.17 -14.98
CA MET A 248 6.34 3.08 -13.70
C MET A 248 6.91 4.10 -12.71
N LEU A 249 6.01 4.87 -12.10
CA LEU A 249 6.34 5.68 -10.92
C LEU A 249 6.12 4.83 -9.67
N ILE A 250 7.14 4.82 -8.81
CA ILE A 250 7.16 4.01 -7.60
C ILE A 250 7.33 4.93 -6.40
N GLY A 251 6.42 4.87 -5.43
CA GLY A 251 6.53 5.57 -4.14
C GLY A 251 6.68 4.59 -2.99
N ALA A 252 7.82 4.59 -2.33
CA ALA A 252 8.05 3.86 -1.08
C ALA A 252 7.71 4.74 0.12
N PHE A 253 7.03 4.19 1.12
CA PHE A 253 6.63 4.89 2.34
C PHE A 253 6.79 4.01 3.57
N ALA A 254 7.14 4.61 4.70
CA ALA A 254 7.01 4.00 6.00
C ALA A 254 6.81 5.02 7.11
N THR A 255 6.24 4.61 8.24
CA THR A 255 6.08 5.46 9.44
C THR A 255 7.38 5.73 10.20
N HIS A 256 8.50 5.19 9.75
CA HIS A 256 9.84 5.34 10.33
C HIS A 256 10.85 5.62 9.23
N GLU A 257 12.00 6.19 9.59
CA GLU A 257 13.08 6.46 8.64
C GLU A 257 13.59 5.16 7.99
N PHE A 258 13.89 5.24 6.69
CA PHE A 258 14.53 4.15 5.95
C PHE A 258 15.55 4.70 4.95
N ALA A 259 16.59 3.91 4.71
CA ALA A 259 17.69 4.30 3.83
C ALA A 259 17.42 3.91 2.37
N PRO A 260 17.92 4.70 1.40
CA PRO A 260 17.85 4.37 -0.02
C PRO A 260 18.51 3.02 -0.33
N PRO A 261 18.14 2.37 -1.44
CA PRO A 261 18.95 1.27 -1.97
C PRO A 261 20.32 1.80 -2.40
N VAL A 262 21.32 0.92 -2.44
CA VAL A 262 22.63 1.27 -2.98
C VAL A 262 22.51 1.47 -4.50
N MET A 263 22.73 2.70 -4.95
CA MET A 263 22.64 3.13 -6.34
C MET A 263 23.98 3.62 -6.88
N ASN A 264 24.10 3.70 -8.20
CA ASN A 264 25.25 4.27 -8.90
C ASN A 264 24.82 5.56 -9.61
N TRP A 265 25.75 6.51 -9.77
CA TRP A 265 25.50 7.69 -10.59
C TRP A 265 25.55 7.33 -12.07
N ASN A 266 24.50 7.63 -12.82
CA ASN A 266 24.46 7.55 -14.28
C ASN A 266 24.82 8.93 -14.84
N GLU A 267 25.95 9.02 -15.56
CA GLU A 267 26.44 10.27 -16.15
C GLU A 267 25.62 10.75 -17.35
N GLU A 268 24.97 9.85 -18.09
CA GLU A 268 24.19 10.21 -19.28
C GLU A 268 22.87 10.88 -18.85
N GLU A 269 22.15 10.22 -17.95
CA GLU A 269 20.87 10.72 -17.42
C GLU A 269 21.05 11.75 -16.30
N GLN A 270 22.28 11.93 -15.78
CA GLN A 270 22.60 12.77 -14.63
C GLN A 270 21.73 12.43 -13.40
N MET A 271 21.57 11.14 -13.13
CA MET A 271 20.69 10.62 -12.09
C MET A 271 21.27 9.39 -11.41
N TRP A 272 20.88 9.17 -10.16
CA TRP A 272 21.16 7.92 -9.46
C TRP A 272 20.29 6.80 -10.02
N SER A 273 20.91 5.69 -10.41
CA SER A 273 20.21 4.55 -10.97
C SER A 273 20.64 3.21 -10.37
N VAL A 274 19.77 2.22 -10.55
CA VAL A 274 19.99 0.84 -10.14
C VAL A 274 19.14 -0.11 -11.01
N GLU A 275 19.56 -1.36 -11.15
CA GLU A 275 18.75 -2.39 -11.79
C GLU A 275 17.49 -2.72 -10.96
N GLU A 276 16.38 -3.01 -11.65
CA GLU A 276 15.09 -3.34 -11.06
C GLU A 276 15.18 -4.46 -10.02
N GLU A 277 15.92 -5.54 -10.31
CA GLU A 277 16.10 -6.66 -9.38
C GLU A 277 16.70 -6.25 -8.03
N ARG A 278 17.56 -5.23 -8.03
CA ARG A 278 18.19 -4.71 -6.83
C ARG A 278 17.24 -3.82 -6.03
N LEU A 279 16.39 -3.05 -6.70
CA LEU A 279 15.28 -2.35 -6.04
C LEU A 279 14.33 -3.35 -5.38
N GLU A 280 13.92 -4.41 -6.09
CA GLU A 280 13.02 -5.43 -5.56
C GLU A 280 13.59 -6.16 -4.34
N ARG A 281 14.91 -6.44 -4.34
CA ARG A 281 15.60 -6.95 -3.15
C ARG A 281 15.56 -5.98 -1.97
N TRP A 282 15.76 -4.69 -2.22
CA TRP A 282 15.68 -3.66 -1.18
C TRP A 282 14.24 -3.50 -0.64
N ILE A 283 13.22 -3.55 -1.49
CA ILE A 283 11.80 -3.54 -1.07
C ILE A 283 11.52 -4.74 -0.15
N LYS A 284 11.94 -5.95 -0.54
CA LYS A 284 11.75 -7.17 0.26
C LYS A 284 12.47 -7.08 1.62
N GLN A 285 13.66 -6.51 1.66
CA GLN A 285 14.40 -6.32 2.92
C GLN A 285 13.71 -5.34 3.87
N ASN A 286 13.19 -4.22 3.37
CA ASN A 286 12.48 -3.25 4.20
C ASN A 286 11.11 -3.78 4.65
N ALA A 287 10.36 -4.42 3.75
CA ALA A 287 9.09 -5.06 4.10
C ALA A 287 9.26 -6.20 5.12
N GLY A 288 10.39 -6.92 5.10
CA GLY A 288 10.71 -7.92 6.12
C GLY A 288 11.12 -7.34 7.48
N ARG A 289 11.55 -6.07 7.53
CA ARG A 289 11.97 -5.38 8.76
C ARG A 289 10.85 -4.58 9.42
N SER A 290 9.86 -4.13 8.63
CA SER A 290 8.76 -3.33 9.13
C SER A 290 7.46 -3.65 8.40
N ASP A 291 6.44 -3.96 9.19
CA ASP A 291 5.07 -4.14 8.72
C ASP A 291 4.55 -2.83 8.06
N HIS A 292 5.00 -1.65 8.52
CA HIS A 292 4.57 -0.33 8.02
C HIS A 292 5.27 0.12 6.72
N PHE A 293 6.19 -0.67 6.17
CA PHE A 293 6.83 -0.33 4.91
C PHE A 293 5.95 -0.77 3.74
N GLN A 294 5.64 0.16 2.84
CA GLN A 294 4.78 -0.10 1.70
C GLN A 294 5.27 0.61 0.44
N VAL A 295 4.86 0.08 -0.71
CA VAL A 295 5.25 0.60 -2.01
C VAL A 295 4.02 0.75 -2.89
N GLN A 296 3.79 1.96 -3.37
CA GLN A 296 2.77 2.28 -4.38
C GLN A 296 3.42 2.26 -5.76
N ARG A 297 2.74 1.66 -6.75
CA ARG A 297 3.20 1.56 -8.13
C ARG A 297 2.14 2.14 -9.05
N VAL A 298 2.54 3.12 -9.86
CA VAL A 298 1.67 3.83 -10.80
C VAL A 298 2.22 3.59 -12.21
N PRO A 299 1.55 2.80 -13.05
CA PRO A 299 1.98 2.61 -14.43
C PRO A 299 1.82 3.90 -15.23
N ILE A 300 2.79 4.19 -16.09
CA ILE A 300 2.84 5.37 -16.96
C ILE A 300 2.92 4.87 -18.40
N ARG A 301 1.97 5.29 -19.24
CA ARG A 301 2.07 5.09 -20.69
C ARG A 301 2.74 6.29 -21.33
N ILE A 302 3.82 6.09 -22.08
CA ILE A 302 4.54 7.17 -22.77
C ILE A 302 4.26 7.08 -24.25
N ARG A 303 3.69 8.13 -24.81
CA ARG A 303 3.38 8.22 -26.23
C ARG A 303 4.47 8.98 -26.98
N PRO A 304 4.79 8.60 -28.22
CA PRO A 304 5.66 9.39 -29.08
C PRO A 304 5.03 10.76 -29.34
N LYS A 305 5.86 11.82 -29.35
CA LYS A 305 5.39 13.17 -29.65
C LYS A 305 5.09 13.28 -31.14
N GLN A 306 3.83 13.53 -31.52
CA GLN A 306 3.48 13.76 -32.92
C GLN A 306 4.12 15.07 -33.39
N ARG A 307 5.13 14.97 -34.28
CA ARG A 307 5.64 16.12 -35.03
C ARG A 307 4.62 16.45 -36.13
N TYR A 308 3.90 17.56 -35.96
CA TYR A 308 3.16 18.22 -37.04
C TYR A 308 4.10 19.01 -37.95
#